data_AF-A0A2K6BNR3-F1
#
_entry.id   AF-A0A2K6BNR3-F1
#
_cell.length_a   1.000
_cell.length_b   1.000
_cell.length_c   1.000
_cell.angle_alpha   90.00
_cell.angle_beta   90.00
_cell.angle_gamma   90.00
#
_symmetry.space_group_name_H-M   'P 1'
#
loop_
_entity.id
_entity.type
_entity.pdbx_description
1 polymer ?
#
loop_
_entity_poly.entity_id
_entity_poly.type
_entity_poly.pdbx_seq_one_letter_code
_entity_poly.pdbx_strand_id
1 'polypeptide(L)'
;MVLLHVKRGDESQFLLQAPGSTELEELTVQVARVYNGRLKVQRLCSGAAHGRAQPGQIERQNEIEDEWRWMVQYLKDDIGRRMAPNEKMKQVLKKTIEEAKAIISKKQVEAGVCVTMEMVKDALDQLRGAVMIVYPMGLPPYDPIRMEFENKEDLSGTQAGLNVIKESEAQLWWAAKELRRTKKLSDYVGKNEKTKIIAKIQQRLEENDDDACLNSPWADNTALKRHFHGVKDIKWRPR
;
A
#
# COMPACT_ATOMS: atom_id res chain seq x y z
N MET A 1 -4.91 3.08 29.09
CA MET A 1 -4.92 2.82 27.64
C MET A 1 -4.14 1.54 27.35
N VAL A 2 -4.79 0.56 26.75
CA VAL A 2 -4.16 -0.70 26.34
C VAL A 2 -3.14 -0.42 25.24
N LEU A 3 -1.94 -0.98 25.38
CA LEU A 3 -0.86 -0.84 24.40
C LEU A 3 -0.89 -2.02 23.41
N LEU A 4 -1.17 -1.74 22.15
CA LEU A 4 -1.16 -2.71 21.06
C LEU A 4 0.18 -2.69 20.34
N HIS A 5 0.92 -3.79 20.45
CA HIS A 5 2.05 -4.06 19.58
C HIS A 5 1.56 -4.76 18.33
N VAL A 6 1.44 -4.00 17.23
CA VAL A 6 0.95 -4.49 15.95
C VAL A 6 2.06 -5.20 15.19
N LYS A 7 1.80 -6.44 14.77
CA LYS A 7 2.70 -7.28 13.97
C LYS A 7 2.03 -7.72 12.66
N ARG A 8 2.83 -7.96 11.63
CA ARG A 8 2.41 -8.70 10.43
C ARG A 8 3.34 -9.90 10.26
N GLY A 9 2.78 -11.12 10.25
CA GLY A 9 3.58 -12.33 10.39
C GLY A 9 4.35 -12.30 11.71
N ASP A 10 5.68 -12.31 11.64
CA ASP A 10 6.58 -12.18 12.79
C ASP A 10 7.22 -10.80 12.92
N GLU A 11 7.06 -9.95 11.91
CA GLU A 11 7.63 -8.60 11.89
C GLU A 11 6.83 -7.63 12.75
N SER A 12 7.55 -6.94 13.65
CA SER A 12 7.04 -5.79 14.39
C SER A 12 6.81 -4.61 13.46
N GLN A 13 5.59 -4.07 13.48
CA GLN A 13 5.20 -2.96 12.62
C GLN A 13 5.22 -1.65 13.41
N PHE A 14 4.30 -1.45 14.34
CA PHE A 14 4.20 -0.23 15.14
C PHE A 14 3.52 -0.51 16.49
N LEU A 15 3.59 0.46 17.39
CA LEU A 15 2.81 0.48 18.63
C LEU A 15 1.62 1.41 18.45
N LEU A 16 0.47 1.05 18.99
CA LEU A 16 -0.73 1.87 19.03
C LEU A 16 -1.34 1.79 20.42
N GLN A 17 -1.94 2.88 20.90
CA GLN A 17 -2.68 2.89 22.16
C GLN A 17 -4.16 3.11 21.90
N ALA A 18 -5.00 2.36 22.61
CA ALA A 18 -6.43 2.51 22.56
C ALA A 18 -7.07 2.28 23.94
N PRO A 19 -8.18 2.97 24.26
CA PRO A 19 -8.99 2.65 25.43
C PRO A 19 -9.47 1.19 25.41
N GLY A 20 -9.59 0.56 26.58
CA GLY A 20 -10.19 -0.78 26.66
C GLY A 20 -11.66 -0.81 26.21
N SER A 21 -12.37 0.31 26.32
CA SER A 21 -13.76 0.47 25.91
C SER A 21 -13.96 0.55 24.40
N THR A 22 -12.89 0.68 23.60
CA THR A 22 -12.95 0.83 22.15
C THR A 22 -13.54 -0.42 21.49
N GLU A 23 -14.40 -0.20 20.50
CA GLU A 23 -14.96 -1.28 19.69
C GLU A 23 -13.88 -1.86 18.77
N LEU A 24 -13.86 -3.19 18.62
CA LEU A 24 -12.85 -3.84 17.80
C LEU A 24 -13.02 -3.54 16.32
N GLU A 25 -14.23 -3.21 15.84
CA GLU A 25 -14.45 -2.68 14.50
C GLU A 25 -13.65 -1.40 14.27
N GLU A 26 -13.87 -0.38 15.11
CA GLU A 26 -13.18 0.90 15.04
C GLU A 26 -11.67 0.73 15.18
N LEU A 27 -11.23 -0.08 16.15
CA LEU A 27 -9.82 -0.35 16.38
C LEU A 27 -9.16 -1.06 15.18
N THR A 28 -9.85 -2.01 14.56
CA THR A 28 -9.33 -2.74 13.39
C THR A 28 -9.18 -1.80 12.20
N VAL A 29 -10.19 -0.96 11.96
CA VAL A 29 -10.13 0.08 10.91
C VAL A 29 -8.99 1.05 11.18
N GLN A 30 -8.83 1.52 12.43
CA GLN A 30 -7.75 2.42 12.82
C GLN A 30 -6.37 1.79 12.61
N VAL A 31 -6.18 0.54 13.04
CA VAL A 31 -4.91 -0.19 12.86
C VAL A 31 -4.61 -0.40 11.37
N ALA A 32 -5.62 -0.77 10.56
CA ALA A 32 -5.46 -0.92 9.12
C ALA A 32 -5.08 0.40 8.43
N ARG A 33 -5.71 1.52 8.82
CA ARG A 33 -5.39 2.86 8.32
C ARG A 33 -3.96 3.26 8.64
N VAL A 34 -3.52 3.09 9.88
CA VAL A 34 -2.13 3.41 10.28
C VAL A 34 -1.16 2.51 9.52
N TYR A 35 -1.48 1.22 9.41
CA TYR A 35 -0.66 0.26 8.68
C TYR A 35 -0.48 0.65 7.20
N ASN A 36 -1.58 0.89 6.49
CA ASN A 36 -1.56 1.29 5.08
C ASN A 36 -0.92 2.66 4.88
N GLY A 37 -1.18 3.62 5.77
CA GLY A 37 -0.58 4.94 5.73
C GLY A 37 0.94 4.88 5.88
N ARG A 38 1.47 4.01 6.75
CA ARG A 38 2.92 3.78 6.85
C ARG A 38 3.50 3.19 5.56
N LEU A 39 2.82 2.21 4.95
CA LEU A 39 3.23 1.66 3.66
C LEU A 39 3.25 2.74 2.57
N LYS A 40 2.28 3.65 2.58
CA LYS A 40 2.18 4.79 1.67
C LYS A 40 3.35 5.76 1.82
N VAL A 41 3.66 6.18 3.05
CA VAL A 41 4.84 7.01 3.34
C VAL A 41 6.13 6.30 2.89
N GLN A 42 6.25 4.99 3.13
CA GLN A 42 7.40 4.22 2.68
C GLN A 42 7.55 4.22 1.14
N ARG A 43 6.44 4.04 0.41
CA ARG A 43 6.44 4.12 -1.07
C ARG A 43 6.85 5.49 -1.56
N LEU A 44 6.29 6.56 -0.99
CA LEU A 44 6.62 7.94 -1.33
C LEU A 44 8.11 8.23 -1.13
N CYS A 45 8.65 7.83 0.02
CA CYS A 45 10.08 7.95 0.32
C CYS A 45 10.96 7.20 -0.69
N SER A 46 10.55 6.01 -1.12
CA SER A 46 11.27 5.25 -2.15
C SER A 46 11.17 5.89 -3.53
N GLY A 47 9.99 6.38 -3.92
CA GLY A 47 9.73 7.05 -5.19
C GLY A 47 10.43 8.41 -5.31
N ALA A 48 10.51 9.16 -4.21
CA ALA A 48 11.23 10.44 -4.15
C ALA A 48 12.75 10.26 -4.27
N ALA A 49 13.30 9.17 -3.72
CA ALA A 49 14.73 8.90 -3.76
C ALA A 49 15.23 8.32 -5.12
N HIS A 50 14.42 7.51 -5.81
CA HIS A 50 14.87 6.74 -6.97
C HIS A 50 14.11 7.00 -8.26
N GLY A 51 13.20 7.98 -8.30
CA GLY A 51 12.42 8.33 -9.50
C GLY A 51 11.85 7.11 -10.25
N ARG A 52 11.31 6.12 -9.52
CA ARG A 52 10.92 4.83 -10.12
C ARG A 52 9.85 5.01 -11.19
N ALA A 53 10.14 4.50 -12.38
CA ALA A 53 9.20 4.32 -13.47
C ALA A 53 8.41 3.02 -13.33
N GLN A 54 7.08 3.07 -13.43
CA GLN A 54 6.31 1.85 -13.69
C GLN A 54 6.31 1.52 -15.19
N PRO A 55 6.39 0.23 -15.59
CA PRO A 55 6.17 -0.19 -16.97
C PRO A 55 4.73 0.18 -17.40
N GLY A 56 4.57 0.89 -18.51
CA GLY A 56 3.28 1.42 -19.00
C GLY A 56 3.09 2.94 -18.84
N GLN A 57 3.83 3.59 -17.92
CA GLN A 57 3.84 5.06 -17.85
C GLN A 57 4.53 5.71 -19.06
N ILE A 58 5.48 5.00 -19.69
CA ILE A 58 6.20 5.49 -20.88
C ILE A 58 5.25 5.58 -22.09
N GLU A 59 4.27 4.69 -22.18
CA GLU A 59 3.26 4.73 -23.26
C GLU A 59 2.26 5.87 -23.05
N ARG A 60 1.79 6.11 -21.82
CA ARG A 60 0.98 7.30 -21.48
C ARG A 60 1.74 8.63 -21.60
N GLN A 61 3.07 8.58 -21.59
CA GLN A 61 3.94 9.72 -21.86
C GLN A 61 3.81 10.22 -23.31
N ASN A 62 3.27 9.41 -24.23
CA ASN A 62 3.02 9.86 -25.59
C ASN A 62 1.73 10.69 -25.73
N GLU A 63 0.81 10.59 -24.76
CA GLU A 63 -0.43 11.37 -24.64
C GLU A 63 -0.27 12.60 -23.74
N ILE A 64 0.94 13.15 -23.62
CA ILE A 64 1.16 14.38 -22.84
C ILE A 64 0.45 15.56 -23.54
N GLU A 65 -0.47 16.24 -22.83
CA GLU A 65 -0.96 17.58 -23.19
C GLU A 65 0.21 18.52 -23.47
N ASP A 66 0.19 19.22 -24.61
CA ASP A 66 1.29 20.07 -25.11
C ASP A 66 1.87 21.05 -24.06
N GLU A 67 1.06 21.45 -23.07
CA GLU A 67 1.46 22.30 -21.93
C GLU A 67 2.51 21.68 -21.00
N TRP A 68 2.68 20.36 -20.95
CA TRP A 68 3.73 19.73 -20.13
C TRP A 68 4.96 19.34 -20.94
N ARG A 69 4.84 19.23 -22.27
CA ARG A 69 5.96 18.88 -23.17
C ARG A 69 7.10 19.90 -23.08
N TRP A 70 6.78 21.20 -23.02
CA TRP A 70 7.81 22.25 -22.98
C TRP A 70 8.55 22.33 -21.64
N MET A 71 7.89 21.98 -20.52
CA MET A 71 8.54 21.93 -19.19
C MET A 71 9.50 20.75 -19.04
N VAL A 72 9.22 19.61 -19.68
CA VAL A 72 10.09 18.41 -19.67
C VAL A 72 11.39 18.63 -20.48
N GLN A 73 11.43 19.66 -21.33
CA GLN A 73 12.58 19.98 -22.19
C GLN A 73 13.79 20.51 -21.40
N TYR A 74 13.60 21.08 -20.21
CA TYR A 74 14.68 21.69 -19.41
C TYR A 74 15.05 20.81 -18.21
N LEU A 75 16.30 20.32 -18.23
CA LEU A 75 16.99 19.56 -17.18
C LEU A 75 16.34 18.22 -16.79
N LYS A 76 16.56 17.21 -17.62
CA LYS A 76 16.27 15.80 -17.30
C LYS A 76 17.13 15.33 -16.11
N ASP A 77 16.51 14.83 -15.05
CA ASP A 77 17.17 13.95 -14.06
C ASP A 77 17.75 12.69 -14.73
N ASP A 78 18.54 11.87 -14.02
CA ASP A 78 19.10 10.59 -14.53
C ASP A 78 18.06 9.67 -15.20
N ILE A 79 16.78 9.83 -14.81
CA ILE A 79 15.64 9.04 -15.29
C ILE A 79 14.80 9.81 -16.33
N GLY A 80 15.10 11.09 -16.57
CA GLY A 80 14.53 11.89 -17.66
C GLY A 80 13.09 12.36 -17.48
N ARG A 81 12.56 12.33 -16.25
CA ARG A 81 11.13 12.56 -15.96
C ARG A 81 10.81 13.87 -15.23
N ARG A 82 11.80 14.55 -14.66
CA ARG A 82 11.63 15.75 -13.83
C ARG A 82 12.69 16.78 -14.18
N MET A 83 12.39 18.05 -13.87
CA MET A 83 13.38 19.11 -13.77
C MET A 83 14.39 18.75 -12.67
N ALA A 84 15.67 18.65 -13.02
CA ALA A 84 16.68 18.20 -12.09
C ALA A 84 16.81 19.17 -10.90
N PRO A 85 16.57 18.72 -9.65
CA PRO A 85 16.67 19.60 -8.50
C PRO A 85 18.11 20.04 -8.27
N ASN A 86 18.29 21.31 -7.93
CA ASN A 86 19.59 21.85 -7.48
C ASN A 86 20.09 21.09 -6.24
N GLU A 87 21.40 21.14 -5.96
CA GLU A 87 21.98 20.39 -4.83
C GLU A 87 21.30 20.72 -3.48
N LYS A 88 20.93 21.99 -3.27
CA LYS A 88 20.16 22.42 -2.10
C LYS A 88 18.76 21.78 -2.03
N MET A 89 18.08 21.66 -3.17
CA MET A 89 16.76 21.02 -3.27
C MET A 89 16.84 19.51 -3.03
N LYS A 90 17.90 18.86 -3.55
CA LYS A 90 18.22 17.44 -3.26
C LYS A 90 18.44 17.23 -1.77
N GLN A 91 19.16 18.13 -1.10
CA GLN A 91 19.37 18.07 0.36
C GLN A 91 18.07 18.22 1.14
N VAL A 92 17.18 19.15 0.75
CA VAL A 92 15.85 19.29 1.37
C VAL A 92 15.08 17.98 1.24
N LEU A 93 14.96 17.41 0.04
CA LEU A 93 14.27 16.13 -0.17
C LEU A 93 14.88 14.99 0.66
N LYS A 94 16.22 14.84 0.64
CA LYS A 94 16.89 13.79 1.42
C LYS A 94 16.59 13.91 2.91
N LYS A 95 16.70 15.13 3.46
CA LYS A 95 16.43 15.40 4.88
C LYS A 95 14.97 15.07 5.23
N THR A 96 14.02 15.56 4.45
CA THR A 96 12.59 15.30 4.71
C THR A 96 12.24 13.81 4.56
N ILE A 97 12.87 13.10 3.62
CA ILE A 97 12.71 11.64 3.48
C ILE A 97 13.24 10.91 4.72
N GLU A 98 14.39 11.30 5.25
CA GLU A 98 14.96 10.71 6.47
C GLU A 98 14.08 10.97 7.69
N GLU A 99 13.58 12.20 7.84
CA GLU A 99 12.64 12.59 8.91
C GLU A 99 11.33 11.78 8.82
N ALA A 100 10.71 11.73 7.63
CA ALA A 100 9.49 10.95 7.41
C ALA A 100 9.71 9.45 7.68
N LYS A 101 10.84 8.88 7.22
CA LYS A 101 11.22 7.49 7.51
C LYS A 101 11.41 7.26 9.01
N ALA A 102 11.98 8.21 9.74
CA ALA A 102 12.16 8.10 11.19
C ALA A 102 10.82 8.04 11.93
N ILE A 103 9.82 8.81 11.50
CA ILE A 103 8.46 8.81 12.07
C ILE A 103 7.79 7.44 11.90
N ILE A 104 7.91 6.82 10.73
CA ILE A 104 7.27 5.52 10.45
C ILE A 104 8.16 4.31 10.74
N SER A 105 9.39 4.50 11.21
CA SER A 105 10.39 3.44 11.33
C SER A 105 9.96 2.33 12.29
N LYS A 106 10.35 1.08 12.01
CA LYS A 106 10.21 -0.04 12.96
C LYS A 106 10.97 0.21 14.28
N LYS A 107 12.00 1.07 14.26
CA LYS A 107 12.76 1.49 15.45
C LYS A 107 11.89 2.21 16.50
N GLN A 108 10.77 2.81 16.09
CA GLN A 108 9.82 3.44 17.02
C GLN A 108 9.24 2.43 18.02
N VAL A 109 9.13 1.16 17.62
CA VAL A 109 8.66 0.07 18.50
C VAL A 109 9.63 -0.20 19.64
N GLU A 110 10.94 -0.18 19.35
CA GLU A 110 12.00 -0.36 20.36
C GLU A 110 12.07 0.84 21.30
N ALA A 111 11.84 2.04 20.78
CA ALA A 111 11.76 3.27 21.56
C ALA A 111 10.46 3.39 22.39
N GLY A 112 9.49 2.48 22.22
CA GLY A 112 8.22 2.52 22.94
C GLY A 112 7.26 3.62 22.46
N VAL A 113 7.52 4.23 21.31
CA VAL A 113 6.71 5.33 20.77
C VAL A 113 5.52 4.77 20.01
N CYS A 114 4.34 5.33 20.28
CA CYS A 114 3.09 4.93 19.62
C CYS A 114 2.86 5.77 18.37
N VAL A 115 2.50 5.12 17.28
CA VAL A 115 2.24 5.76 15.99
C VAL A 115 0.74 6.01 15.87
N THR A 116 0.36 7.27 15.74
CA THR A 116 -1.03 7.70 15.48
C THR A 116 -1.23 8.04 14.01
N MET A 117 -2.49 8.14 13.57
CA MET A 117 -2.81 8.61 12.23
C MET A 117 -2.36 10.06 11.99
N GLU A 118 -2.28 10.88 13.03
CA GLU A 118 -1.81 12.25 12.95
C GLU A 118 -0.33 12.28 12.57
N MET A 119 0.52 11.49 13.24
CA MET A 119 1.94 11.37 12.89
C MET A 119 2.15 10.91 11.44
N VAL A 120 1.29 10.02 10.94
CA VAL A 120 1.35 9.57 9.54
C VAL A 120 0.94 10.68 8.59
N LYS A 121 -0.12 11.45 8.90
CA LYS A 121 -0.54 12.61 8.11
C LYS A 121 0.54 13.69 8.10
N ASP A 122 1.14 14.00 9.23
CA ASP A 122 2.22 14.97 9.35
C ASP A 122 3.42 14.55 8.49
N ALA A 123 3.78 13.28 8.49
CA ALA A 123 4.85 12.75 7.62
C ALA A 123 4.49 12.89 6.13
N LEU A 124 3.22 12.67 5.74
CA LEU A 124 2.76 12.89 4.37
C LEU A 124 2.79 14.36 3.97
N ASP A 125 2.36 15.26 4.86
CA ASP A 125 2.34 16.71 4.62
C ASP A 125 3.75 17.29 4.55
N GLN A 126 4.69 16.80 5.37
CA GLN A 126 6.11 17.14 5.27
C GLN A 126 6.66 16.75 3.88
N LEU A 127 6.39 15.52 3.43
CA LEU A 127 6.80 15.07 2.10
C LEU A 127 6.16 15.90 0.98
N ARG A 128 4.87 16.26 1.13
CA ARG A 128 4.16 17.12 0.17
C ARG A 128 4.77 18.52 0.10
N GLY A 129 5.07 19.11 1.26
CA GLY A 129 5.73 20.41 1.38
C GLY A 129 7.12 20.40 0.73
N ALA A 130 7.92 19.36 0.99
CA ALA A 130 9.23 19.21 0.36
C ALA A 130 9.13 19.08 -1.16
N VAL A 131 8.16 18.31 -1.67
CA VAL A 131 7.89 18.22 -3.11
C VAL A 131 7.48 19.57 -3.70
N MET A 132 6.66 20.35 -3.00
CA MET A 132 6.25 21.68 -3.46
C MET A 132 7.41 22.69 -3.47
N ILE A 133 8.35 22.59 -2.52
CA ILE A 133 9.56 23.43 -2.50
C ILE A 133 10.47 23.11 -3.70
N VAL A 134 10.64 21.83 -3.99
CA VAL A 134 11.50 21.39 -5.10
C VAL A 134 10.82 21.56 -6.46
N TYR A 135 9.50 21.41 -6.51
CA TYR A 135 8.67 21.54 -7.69
C TYR A 135 7.51 22.50 -7.43
N PRO A 136 7.75 23.83 -7.45
CA PRO A 136 6.72 24.85 -7.17
C PRO A 136 5.55 24.82 -8.15
N MET A 137 5.81 24.42 -9.40
CA MET A 137 4.79 24.25 -10.45
C MET A 137 4.04 22.92 -10.32
N GLY A 138 4.33 22.13 -9.28
CA GLY A 138 3.79 20.80 -9.08
C GLY A 138 4.51 19.73 -9.90
N LEU A 139 4.11 18.49 -9.66
CA LEU A 139 4.56 17.33 -10.42
C LEU A 139 3.60 17.06 -11.60
N PRO A 140 4.06 16.47 -12.71
CA PRO A 140 3.17 16.07 -13.80
C PRO A 140 2.04 15.15 -13.31
N PRO A 141 0.83 15.22 -13.89
CA PRO A 141 -0.33 14.39 -13.47
C PRO A 141 -0.06 12.89 -13.44
N TYR A 142 0.84 12.42 -14.32
CA TYR A 142 1.24 11.02 -14.44
C TYR A 142 2.42 10.64 -13.54
N ASP A 143 3.01 11.54 -12.75
CA ASP A 143 4.13 11.18 -11.85
C ASP A 143 3.62 10.25 -10.73
N PRO A 144 4.31 9.12 -10.44
CA PRO A 144 3.91 8.18 -9.39
C PRO A 144 3.73 8.83 -8.02
N ILE A 145 4.55 9.83 -7.67
CA ILE A 145 4.47 10.52 -6.38
C ILE A 145 3.19 11.35 -6.31
N ARG A 146 2.83 12.01 -7.41
CA ARG A 146 1.58 12.79 -7.48
C ARG A 146 0.36 11.89 -7.41
N MET A 147 0.35 10.80 -8.19
CA MET A 147 -0.76 9.83 -8.16
C MET A 147 -0.93 9.23 -6.76
N GLU A 148 0.18 8.91 -6.08
CA GLU A 148 0.17 8.42 -4.71
C GLU A 148 -0.39 9.50 -3.74
N PHE A 149 -0.02 10.78 -3.86
CA PHE A 149 -0.64 11.84 -3.04
C PHE A 149 -2.15 12.03 -3.34
N GLU A 150 -2.58 11.80 -4.58
CA GLU A 150 -3.97 11.94 -5.01
C GLU A 150 -4.83 10.68 -4.75
N ASN A 151 -4.26 9.61 -4.20
CA ASN A 151 -4.91 8.30 -4.00
C ASN A 151 -5.38 7.65 -5.31
N LYS A 152 -4.68 7.92 -6.42
CA LYS A 152 -4.95 7.36 -7.76
C LYS A 152 -3.88 6.35 -8.18
N GLU A 153 -3.07 5.88 -7.24
CA GLU A 153 -2.04 4.89 -7.49
C GLU A 153 -2.64 3.55 -7.94
N ASP A 154 -2.11 2.99 -9.02
CA ASP A 154 -2.35 1.60 -9.38
C ASP A 154 -1.28 0.74 -8.71
N LEU A 155 -1.72 -0.09 -7.77
CA LEU A 155 -0.88 -1.04 -7.04
C LEU A 155 -1.05 -2.47 -7.57
N SER A 156 -1.90 -2.69 -8.58
CA SER A 156 -2.12 -4.01 -9.17
C SER A 156 -0.81 -4.58 -9.74
N GLY A 157 -0.59 -5.88 -9.52
CA GLY A 157 0.63 -6.57 -9.95
C GLY A 157 1.93 -6.15 -9.23
N THR A 158 1.89 -5.22 -8.27
CA THR A 158 3.08 -4.81 -7.51
C THR A 158 3.18 -5.51 -6.16
N GLN A 159 4.41 -5.73 -5.67
CA GLN A 159 4.66 -6.21 -4.31
C GLN A 159 4.03 -5.29 -3.24
N ALA A 160 3.85 -4.01 -3.55
CA ALA A 160 3.20 -3.07 -2.65
C ALA A 160 1.69 -3.35 -2.51
N GLY A 161 1.02 -3.73 -3.61
CA GLY A 161 -0.40 -4.11 -3.60
C GLY A 161 -0.68 -5.31 -2.70
N LEU A 162 0.18 -6.34 -2.75
CA LEU A 162 0.11 -7.52 -1.85
C LEU A 162 0.25 -7.16 -0.36
N ASN A 163 0.83 -6.00 -0.07
CA ASN A 163 1.00 -5.54 1.29
C ASN A 163 -0.16 -4.65 1.78
N VAL A 164 -0.96 -4.05 0.91
CA VAL A 164 -2.08 -3.21 1.34
C VAL A 164 -3.24 -4.09 1.80
N ILE A 165 -3.82 -3.78 2.95
CA ILE A 165 -4.96 -4.53 3.51
C ILE A 165 -6.18 -3.62 3.49
N LYS A 166 -7.26 -4.02 2.80
CA LYS A 166 -8.50 -3.21 2.81
C LYS A 166 -9.09 -3.15 4.21
N GLU A 167 -9.68 -2.01 4.55
CA GLU A 167 -10.28 -1.78 5.87
C GLU A 167 -11.39 -2.78 6.19
N SER A 168 -12.13 -3.27 5.18
CA SER A 168 -13.18 -4.28 5.34
C SER A 168 -12.65 -5.71 5.54
N GLU A 169 -11.48 -6.01 4.99
CA GLU A 169 -10.88 -7.35 5.00
C GLU A 169 -9.86 -7.52 6.13
N ALA A 170 -9.54 -6.46 6.88
CA ALA A 170 -8.57 -6.53 7.97
C ALA A 170 -9.06 -7.38 9.14
N GLN A 171 -8.21 -8.27 9.65
CA GLN A 171 -8.45 -9.06 10.85
C GLN A 171 -7.33 -8.84 11.86
N LEU A 172 -7.68 -8.80 13.15
CA LEU A 172 -6.74 -8.71 14.25
C LEU A 172 -6.75 -10.01 15.06
N TRP A 173 -5.56 -10.54 15.34
CA TRP A 173 -5.36 -11.76 16.10
C TRP A 173 -4.52 -11.50 17.34
N TRP A 174 -4.97 -11.99 18.48
CA TRP A 174 -4.23 -11.94 19.74
C TRP A 174 -4.25 -13.31 20.40
N ALA A 175 -3.07 -13.82 20.78
CA ALA A 175 -2.91 -15.13 21.44
C ALA A 175 -3.65 -16.27 20.72
N ALA A 176 -3.48 -16.37 19.40
CA ALA A 176 -4.15 -17.34 18.52
C ALA A 176 -5.69 -17.27 18.52
N LYS A 177 -6.27 -16.17 19.00
CA LYS A 177 -7.71 -15.89 18.94
C LYS A 177 -7.96 -14.66 18.08
N GLU A 178 -8.94 -14.76 17.20
CA GLU A 178 -9.43 -13.60 16.45
C GLU A 178 -10.14 -12.62 17.40
N LEU A 179 -9.74 -11.36 17.31
CA LEU A 179 -10.41 -10.23 17.93
C LEU A 179 -11.61 -9.86 17.05
N ARG A 180 -12.77 -10.43 17.39
CA ARG A 180 -13.99 -10.24 16.61
C ARG A 180 -14.41 -8.79 16.65
N ARG A 181 -14.60 -8.21 15.46
CA ARG A 181 -14.99 -6.81 15.24
C ARG A 181 -16.24 -6.38 16.01
N THR A 182 -17.18 -7.29 16.24
CA THR A 182 -18.45 -7.04 16.95
C THR A 182 -18.30 -6.88 18.47
N LYS A 183 -17.11 -7.09 19.03
CA LYS A 183 -16.83 -7.06 20.48
C LYS A 183 -15.99 -5.84 20.86
N LYS A 184 -15.84 -5.61 22.16
CA LYS A 184 -14.95 -4.57 22.69
C LYS A 184 -13.60 -5.14 23.05
N LEU A 185 -12.57 -4.29 23.03
CA LEU A 185 -11.22 -4.69 23.43
C LEU A 185 -11.20 -5.19 24.89
N SER A 186 -12.01 -4.62 25.76
CA SER A 186 -12.18 -5.01 27.17
C SER A 186 -12.66 -6.44 27.36
N ASP A 187 -13.37 -7.02 26.39
CA ASP A 187 -13.88 -8.39 26.49
C ASP A 187 -12.75 -9.42 26.40
N TYR A 188 -11.59 -9.01 25.86
CA TYR A 188 -10.41 -9.84 25.69
C TYR A 188 -9.32 -9.49 26.72
N VAL A 189 -9.06 -8.19 26.91
CA VAL A 189 -7.97 -7.69 27.77
C VAL A 189 -8.42 -7.45 29.22
N GLY A 190 -9.74 -7.48 29.47
CA GLY A 190 -10.35 -7.14 30.75
C GLY A 190 -10.36 -5.62 30.99
N LYS A 191 -10.59 -5.23 32.25
CA LYS A 191 -10.61 -3.82 32.69
C LYS A 191 -9.21 -3.22 32.90
N ASN A 192 -8.15 -3.98 32.66
CA ASN A 192 -6.78 -3.52 32.90
C ASN A 192 -6.26 -2.67 31.73
N GLU A 193 -6.28 -1.37 31.97
CA GLU A 193 -5.83 -0.33 31.06
C GLU A 193 -4.30 -0.20 30.95
N LYS A 194 -3.51 -0.99 31.71
CA LYS A 194 -2.03 -0.99 31.63
C LYS A 194 -1.47 -2.19 30.88
N THR A 195 -2.31 -2.98 30.22
CA THR A 195 -1.91 -4.19 29.51
C THR A 195 -1.26 -3.87 28.16
N LYS A 196 -0.19 -4.61 27.83
CA LYS A 196 0.40 -4.65 26.49
C LYS A 196 -0.01 -5.96 25.81
N ILE A 197 -0.63 -5.87 24.64
CA ILE A 197 -1.00 -7.03 23.81
C ILE A 197 -0.23 -7.04 22.49
N ILE A 198 0.02 -8.23 21.94
CA ILE A 198 0.61 -8.38 20.62
C ILE A 198 -0.52 -8.73 19.64
N ALA A 199 -0.90 -7.77 18.82
CA ALA A 199 -1.97 -7.92 17.84
C ALA A 199 -1.36 -8.18 16.45
N LYS A 200 -1.67 -9.32 15.83
CA LYS A 200 -1.28 -9.63 14.46
C LYS A 200 -2.36 -9.13 13.50
N ILE A 201 -2.00 -8.25 12.56
CA ILE A 201 -2.89 -7.84 11.46
C ILE A 201 -2.71 -8.79 10.28
N GLN A 202 -3.82 -9.24 9.72
CA GLN A 202 -3.88 -10.10 8.53
C GLN A 202 -5.01 -9.65 7.60
N GLN A 203 -4.87 -9.98 6.31
CA GLN A 203 -5.98 -9.89 5.36
C GLN A 203 -6.81 -11.15 5.50
N ARG A 204 -8.14 -11.00 5.53
CA ARG A 204 -9.07 -12.11 5.48
C ARG A 204 -8.81 -12.87 4.19
N LEU A 205 -8.41 -14.14 4.34
CA LEU A 205 -8.32 -15.06 3.23
C LEU A 205 -9.76 -15.37 2.81
N GLU A 206 -10.06 -15.25 1.52
CA GLU A 206 -11.25 -15.89 0.95
C GLU A 206 -11.07 -17.40 1.19
N GLU A 207 -12.08 -18.05 1.74
CA GLU A 207 -12.15 -19.51 1.67
C GLU A 207 -12.20 -19.82 0.17
N ASN A 208 -11.12 -20.40 -0.37
CA ASN A 208 -11.19 -20.99 -1.68
C ASN A 208 -12.21 -22.12 -1.54
N ASP A 209 -13.39 -21.97 -2.11
CA ASP A 209 -14.27 -23.10 -2.36
C ASP A 209 -13.45 -24.09 -3.20
N ASP A 210 -13.03 -25.21 -2.59
CA ASP A 210 -12.21 -26.24 -3.24
C ASP A 210 -12.85 -26.79 -4.54
N ASP A 211 -14.15 -26.51 -4.73
CA ASP A 211 -14.94 -26.80 -5.94
C ASP A 211 -14.66 -25.87 -7.13
N ALA A 212 -13.86 -24.80 -6.97
CA ALA A 212 -13.44 -23.93 -8.08
C ALA A 212 -12.63 -24.71 -9.14
N CYS A 213 -11.91 -25.77 -8.73
CA CYS A 213 -11.25 -26.72 -9.63
C CYS A 213 -12.26 -27.48 -10.50
N LEU A 214 -13.39 -27.92 -9.90
CA LEU A 214 -14.41 -28.74 -10.54
C LEU A 214 -15.23 -27.97 -11.57
N ASN A 215 -15.45 -26.66 -11.34
CA ASN A 215 -16.22 -25.80 -12.24
C ASN A 215 -15.37 -25.03 -13.26
N SER A 216 -14.08 -25.35 -13.34
CA SER A 216 -13.16 -24.65 -14.23
C SER A 216 -13.38 -25.03 -15.71
N PRO A 217 -13.16 -24.10 -16.66
CA PRO A 217 -13.28 -24.40 -18.09
C PRO A 217 -12.33 -25.50 -18.60
N TRP A 218 -11.21 -25.74 -17.90
CA TRP A 218 -10.27 -26.81 -18.25
C TRP A 218 -10.76 -28.19 -17.80
N ALA A 219 -11.60 -28.25 -16.76
CA ALA A 219 -12.21 -29.50 -16.28
C ALA A 219 -13.41 -29.95 -17.13
N ASP A 220 -13.88 -29.10 -18.06
CA ASP A 220 -14.97 -29.45 -18.98
C ASP A 220 -14.51 -30.45 -20.05
N ASN A 221 -14.73 -31.73 -19.79
CA ASN A 221 -14.42 -32.82 -20.72
C ASN A 221 -15.22 -32.76 -22.05
N THR A 222 -16.25 -31.92 -22.14
CA THR A 222 -17.06 -31.73 -23.35
C THR A 222 -16.64 -30.51 -24.16
N ALA A 223 -15.73 -29.66 -23.67
CA ALA A 223 -15.28 -28.46 -24.35
C ALA A 223 -14.72 -28.75 -25.76
N LEU A 224 -13.91 -29.81 -25.87
CA LEU A 224 -13.36 -30.26 -27.15
C LEU A 224 -14.49 -30.70 -28.10
N LYS A 225 -15.46 -31.46 -27.60
CA LYS A 225 -16.61 -31.94 -28.39
C LYS A 225 -17.43 -30.77 -28.94
N ARG A 226 -17.69 -29.73 -28.13
CA ARG A 226 -18.39 -28.52 -28.59
C ARG A 226 -17.60 -27.77 -29.65
N HIS A 227 -16.28 -27.67 -29.51
CA HIS A 227 -15.41 -27.03 -30.49
C HIS A 227 -15.41 -27.73 -31.86
N PHE A 228 -15.59 -29.06 -31.89
CA PHE A 228 -15.66 -29.84 -33.12
C PHE A 228 -17.08 -30.08 -33.65
N HIS A 229 -18.13 -29.62 -32.96
CA HIS A 229 -19.49 -29.69 -33.50
C HIS A 229 -19.64 -28.73 -34.69
N GLY A 230 -19.81 -29.27 -35.89
CA GLY A 230 -20.02 -28.50 -37.13
C GLY A 230 -18.86 -28.50 -38.12
N VAL A 231 -17.70 -29.05 -37.75
CA VAL A 231 -16.54 -29.17 -38.66
C VAL A 231 -16.74 -30.41 -39.56
N LYS A 232 -17.14 -30.22 -40.83
CA LYS A 232 -17.46 -31.32 -41.76
C LYS A 232 -16.37 -31.67 -42.79
N ASP A 233 -15.22 -30.98 -42.80
CA ASP A 233 -14.20 -31.16 -43.86
C ASP A 233 -12.75 -31.18 -43.36
N ILE A 234 -12.43 -32.07 -42.41
CA ILE A 234 -11.04 -32.28 -41.98
C ILE A 234 -10.37 -33.28 -42.94
N LYS A 235 -9.56 -32.79 -43.89
CA LYS A 235 -8.73 -33.64 -44.76
C LYS A 235 -7.45 -34.06 -44.04
N TRP A 236 -7.39 -35.32 -43.62
CA TRP A 236 -6.29 -35.90 -42.85
C TRP A 236 -5.11 -36.44 -43.68
N ARG A 237 -5.04 -36.16 -44.99
CA ARG A 237 -3.96 -36.67 -45.84
C ARG A 237 -3.16 -35.54 -46.50
N PRO A 238 -1.82 -35.62 -46.50
CA PRO A 238 -0.98 -34.71 -47.29
C PRO A 238 -1.36 -34.81 -48.78
N ARG A 239 -1.29 -33.67 -49.49
CA ARG A 239 -1.49 -33.63 -50.94
C ARG A 239 -0.33 -34.29 -51.68
#